data_AF-A0A168GXG8-F1
#
_entry.id   AF-A0A168GXG8-F1
#
_cell.length_a   1.000
_cell.length_b   1.000
_cell.length_c   1.000
_cell.angle_alpha   90.00
_cell.angle_beta   90.00
_cell.angle_gamma   90.00
#
_symmetry.space_group_name_H-M   'P 1'
#
loop_
_entity.id
_entity.type
_entity.pdbx_description
1 polymer ?
#
loop_
_entity_poly.entity_id
_entity_poly.type
_entity_poly.pdbx_seq_one_letter_code
_entity_poly.pdbx_strand_id
1 'polypeptide(L)'
;MISAPTPGSYLPTTPGNFMPTTPATGMPQTPFMPSGGDYGHVDDQGDQGEDNWPIEEIEVTLKRNQGDAQKGQHCKIISVNRNSRKCLVSVLDNQNKLDIGFDYIEPVRPSKKDNVKIILGEHRGELGSLIGVDSHDGIVRL
;
A
#
# COMPACT_ATOMS: atom_id res chain seq x y z
N MET A 1 52.54 -53.40 19.38
CA MET A 1 51.49 -54.43 19.22
C MET A 1 50.85 -54.65 20.60
N ILE A 2 49.50 -54.61 20.69
CA ILE A 2 48.62 -55.25 21.72
C ILE A 2 48.78 -54.67 23.15
N SER A 3 47.79 -54.25 23.96
CA SER A 3 46.31 -54.19 23.98
C SER A 3 45.85 -53.27 25.13
N ALA A 4 44.63 -52.73 25.08
CA ALA A 4 43.91 -52.14 26.25
C ALA A 4 43.29 -53.25 27.13
N PRO A 5 42.95 -53.02 28.43
CA PRO A 5 41.56 -52.60 28.76
C PRO A 5 41.31 -51.80 30.09
N THR A 6 40.34 -50.87 30.02
CA THR A 6 39.26 -50.43 30.95
C THR A 6 39.46 -50.11 32.45
N PRO A 7 38.88 -48.99 32.94
CA PRO A 7 38.18 -48.91 34.23
C PRO A 7 36.66 -48.98 34.07
N GLY A 8 36.03 -49.84 34.86
CA GLY A 8 34.60 -50.11 34.87
C GLY A 8 33.76 -49.15 35.73
N SER A 9 32.57 -48.89 35.21
CA SER A 9 31.25 -48.56 35.77
C SER A 9 31.08 -48.18 37.25
N TYR A 10 30.49 -47.00 37.47
CA TYR A 10 29.57 -46.75 38.58
C TYR A 10 28.21 -46.28 38.01
N LEU A 11 27.15 -46.96 38.42
CA LEU A 11 25.75 -46.68 38.04
C LEU A 11 25.16 -45.54 38.88
N PRO A 12 24.32 -44.69 38.29
CA PRO A 12 23.24 -44.02 39.01
C PRO A 12 21.86 -44.53 38.57
N THR A 13 21.22 -45.18 39.54
CA THR A 13 19.79 -45.37 39.87
C THR A 13 18.69 -44.78 38.96
N THR A 14 17.88 -45.67 38.37
CA THR A 14 16.52 -45.47 37.81
C THR A 14 15.49 -45.19 38.91
N PRO A 15 14.33 -44.51 38.67
CA PRO A 15 13.21 -45.14 37.94
C PRO A 15 12.25 -44.18 37.18
N GLY A 16 11.57 -44.70 36.16
CA GLY A 16 10.18 -44.27 35.88
C GLY A 16 9.84 -43.77 34.48
N ASN A 17 9.32 -44.70 33.68
CA ASN A 17 8.09 -44.62 32.87
C ASN A 17 7.87 -43.43 31.92
N PHE A 18 7.89 -43.76 30.62
CA PHE A 18 7.14 -43.09 29.55
C PHE A 18 5.68 -42.83 29.93
N MET A 19 5.22 -41.59 29.80
CA MET A 19 3.86 -41.22 29.39
C MET A 19 3.91 -39.97 28.51
N PRO A 20 3.26 -39.94 27.32
CA PRO A 20 3.10 -38.72 26.53
C PRO A 20 1.80 -38.02 26.93
N THR A 21 1.90 -36.79 27.45
CA THR A 21 0.74 -35.90 27.66
C THR A 21 1.13 -34.46 27.33
N THR A 22 0.75 -33.99 26.14
CA THR A 22 0.55 -32.56 25.81
C THR A 22 -0.68 -32.02 26.58
N PRO A 23 -0.91 -30.69 26.81
CA PRO A 23 -0.46 -29.54 26.02
C PRO A 23 -0.05 -28.24 26.78
N ALA A 24 0.54 -27.31 26.02
CA ALA A 24 0.51 -25.85 26.19
C ALA A 24 1.46 -25.13 27.18
N THR A 25 1.86 -23.93 26.73
CA THR A 25 2.50 -22.80 27.44
C THR A 25 3.98 -22.90 27.80
N GLY A 26 4.84 -22.47 26.87
CA GLY A 26 6.24 -22.15 27.15
C GLY A 26 6.85 -21.38 25.98
N MET A 27 7.10 -20.08 26.19
CA MET A 27 7.58 -19.13 25.19
C MET A 27 9.02 -19.47 24.75
N PRO A 28 9.39 -19.36 23.45
CA PRO A 28 10.79 -19.50 23.06
C PRO A 28 11.59 -18.26 23.52
N GLN A 29 12.54 -18.47 24.43
CA GLN A 29 13.51 -17.44 24.84
C GLN A 29 14.64 -17.33 23.80
N THR A 30 14.76 -16.19 23.14
CA THR A 30 15.93 -15.82 22.32
C THR A 30 16.93 -14.98 23.13
N PRO A 31 18.25 -15.13 22.91
CA PRO A 31 19.27 -14.51 23.76
C PRO A 31 19.39 -12.99 23.50
N PHE A 32 19.38 -12.24 24.59
CA PHE A 32 19.53 -10.78 24.68
C PHE A 32 20.87 -10.27 24.10
N MET A 33 20.81 -9.26 23.22
CA MET A 33 21.94 -8.34 22.91
C MET A 33 21.70 -7.00 23.63
N PRO A 34 22.64 -6.49 24.44
CA PRO A 34 22.51 -5.20 25.11
C PRO A 34 23.16 -4.10 24.27
N SER A 35 22.40 -3.51 23.35
CA SER A 35 22.71 -2.17 22.82
C SER A 35 21.42 -1.60 22.26
N GLY A 36 20.89 -0.58 22.93
CA GLY A 36 19.68 0.12 22.53
C GLY A 36 19.85 0.76 21.17
N GLY A 37 19.41 0.05 20.14
CA GLY A 37 19.00 0.63 18.87
C GLY A 37 17.49 0.76 18.92
N ASP A 38 17.00 1.99 19.02
CA ASP A 38 15.59 2.31 18.80
C ASP A 38 15.28 2.11 17.31
N TYR A 39 15.05 0.86 16.92
CA TYR A 39 14.46 0.50 15.63
C TYR A 39 12.93 0.50 15.75
N GLY A 40 12.38 1.54 16.40
CA GLY A 40 10.94 1.74 16.57
C GLY A 40 10.29 2.55 15.45
N HIS A 41 11.08 3.11 14.53
CA HIS A 41 10.56 3.84 13.38
C HIS A 41 11.11 3.24 12.10
N VAL A 42 10.53 2.12 11.70
CA VAL A 42 10.28 1.96 10.27
C VAL A 42 9.26 3.05 9.96
N ASP A 43 9.67 4.11 9.29
CA ASP A 43 8.73 4.83 8.42
C ASP A 43 8.20 3.74 7.49
N ASP A 44 7.07 3.16 7.84
CA ASP A 44 6.17 2.59 6.87
C ASP A 44 5.80 3.75 5.95
N GLN A 45 6.68 4.03 4.99
CA GLN A 45 6.38 4.82 3.81
C GLN A 45 5.53 3.97 2.84
N GLY A 46 4.71 3.09 3.41
CA GLY A 46 3.51 2.55 2.80
C GLY A 46 2.39 3.51 3.16
N ASP A 47 1.73 4.01 2.13
CA ASP A 47 0.34 4.44 2.26
C ASP A 47 -0.01 5.84 2.82
N GLN A 48 0.89 6.83 2.74
CA GLN A 48 0.43 8.24 2.78
C GLN A 48 -0.19 8.71 1.44
N GLY A 49 -0.23 7.83 0.43
CA GLY A 49 -0.77 8.12 -0.90
C GLY A 49 -2.26 7.87 -1.06
N GLU A 50 -2.83 6.86 -0.38
CA GLU A 50 -4.24 6.48 -0.56
C GLU A 50 -5.21 7.53 0.02
N ASP A 51 -4.84 8.20 1.11
CA ASP A 51 -5.69 9.24 1.71
C ASP A 51 -5.79 10.52 0.86
N ASN A 52 -4.88 10.73 -0.10
CA ASN A 52 -4.77 12.01 -0.80
C ASN A 52 -5.44 12.04 -2.18
N TRP A 53 -5.92 10.91 -2.69
CA TRP A 53 -6.76 10.82 -3.89
C TRP A 53 -8.25 10.99 -3.55
N PRO A 54 -9.08 11.60 -4.42
CA PRO A 54 -8.79 12.37 -5.63
C PRO A 54 -8.53 13.87 -5.35
N ILE A 55 -8.20 14.62 -6.40
CA ILE A 55 -8.08 16.09 -6.38
C ILE A 55 -9.03 16.74 -7.38
N GLU A 56 -9.22 18.05 -7.26
CA GLU A 56 -10.10 18.83 -8.14
C GLU A 56 -9.42 19.29 -9.43
N GLU A 57 -10.25 19.61 -10.42
CA GLU A 57 -9.87 20.11 -11.75
C GLU A 57 -9.06 19.13 -12.61
N ILE A 58 -9.19 17.83 -12.34
CA ILE A 58 -8.62 16.77 -13.19
C ILE A 58 -9.72 16.01 -13.93
N GLU A 59 -9.32 15.37 -15.03
CA GLU A 59 -10.16 14.46 -15.77
C GLU A 59 -10.03 13.02 -15.23
N VAL A 60 -11.17 12.34 -15.10
CA VAL A 60 -11.27 10.97 -14.62
C VAL A 60 -12.19 10.14 -15.51
N THR A 61 -11.95 8.84 -15.55
CA THR A 61 -12.81 7.86 -16.20
C THR A 61 -13.61 7.09 -15.16
N LEU A 62 -14.86 6.78 -15.48
CA LEU A 62 -15.71 6.00 -14.60
C LEU A 62 -15.43 4.49 -14.73
N LYS A 63 -15.13 3.83 -13.61
CA LYS A 63 -14.79 2.39 -13.56
C LYS A 63 -16.02 1.48 -13.67
N ARG A 64 -17.19 1.96 -13.23
CA ARG A 64 -18.47 1.22 -13.20
C ARG A 64 -19.64 2.18 -13.41
N ASN A 65 -20.78 1.68 -13.85
CA ASN A 65 -21.98 2.50 -14.03
C ASN A 65 -22.47 3.06 -12.68
N GLN A 66 -22.86 4.33 -12.65
CA GLN A 66 -23.37 5.01 -11.46
C GLN A 66 -24.43 6.02 -11.88
N GLY A 67 -25.69 5.80 -11.49
CA GLY A 67 -26.80 6.66 -11.92
C GLY A 67 -26.89 6.72 -13.45
N ASP A 68 -26.83 7.94 -14.00
CA ASP A 68 -26.87 8.19 -15.45
C ASP A 68 -25.51 8.03 -16.14
N ALA A 69 -24.40 7.99 -15.39
CA ALA A 69 -23.06 7.88 -15.95
C ALA A 69 -22.68 6.41 -16.17
N GLN A 70 -22.15 6.11 -17.35
CA GLN A 70 -21.76 4.75 -17.73
C GLN A 70 -20.25 4.52 -17.57
N LYS A 71 -19.85 3.25 -17.40
CA LYS A 71 -18.44 2.85 -17.36
C LYS A 71 -17.73 3.33 -18.63
N GLY A 72 -16.52 3.86 -18.45
CA GLY A 72 -15.69 4.40 -19.53
C GLY A 72 -16.01 5.85 -19.89
N GLN A 73 -17.04 6.45 -19.28
CA GLN A 73 -17.35 7.85 -19.52
C GLN A 73 -16.32 8.77 -18.84
N HIS A 74 -15.92 9.80 -19.57
CA HIS A 74 -14.99 10.82 -19.10
C HIS A 74 -15.75 11.89 -18.32
N CYS A 75 -15.22 12.23 -17.15
CA CYS A 75 -15.79 13.23 -16.25
C CYS A 75 -14.68 14.16 -15.73
N LYS A 76 -15.03 15.41 -15.43
CA LYS A 76 -14.15 16.37 -14.75
C LYS A 76 -14.53 16.48 -13.28
N ILE A 77 -13.56 16.38 -12.37
CA ILE A 77 -13.80 16.60 -10.94
C ILE A 77 -13.97 18.11 -10.68
N ILE A 78 -15.12 18.49 -10.14
CA ILE A 78 -15.43 19.87 -9.74
C ILE A 78 -15.05 20.10 -8.28
N SER A 79 -15.38 19.16 -7.40
CA SER A 79 -15.11 19.28 -5.97
C SER A 79 -14.97 17.92 -5.32
N VAL A 80 -14.18 17.84 -4.26
CA VAL A 80 -13.88 16.61 -3.52
C VAL A 80 -14.33 16.77 -2.07
N ASN A 81 -15.25 15.91 -1.61
CA ASN A 81 -15.67 15.84 -0.23
C ASN A 81 -15.02 14.62 0.46
N ARG A 82 -13.97 14.90 1.25
CA ARG A 82 -13.20 13.87 1.96
C ARG A 82 -13.99 13.21 3.08
N ASN A 83 -14.88 13.95 3.76
CA ASN A 83 -15.67 13.42 4.88
C ASN A 83 -16.61 12.29 4.43
N SER A 84 -17.19 12.41 3.24
CA SER A 84 -18.09 11.38 2.68
C SER A 84 -17.40 10.41 1.72
N ARG A 85 -16.08 10.58 1.45
CA ARG A 85 -15.34 9.90 0.36
C ARG A 85 -16.05 9.96 -1.00
N LYS A 86 -16.62 11.13 -1.32
CA LYS A 86 -17.33 11.37 -2.58
C LYS A 86 -16.84 12.63 -3.28
N CYS A 87 -16.98 12.67 -4.60
CA CYS A 87 -16.59 13.78 -5.44
C CYS A 87 -17.75 14.17 -6.36
N LEU A 88 -17.91 15.47 -6.55
CA LEU A 88 -18.83 16.03 -7.52
C LEU A 88 -18.11 16.10 -8.86
N VAL A 89 -18.59 15.34 -9.84
CA VAL A 89 -18.01 15.31 -11.18
C VAL A 89 -19.00 15.87 -12.20
N SER A 90 -18.48 16.44 -13.28
CA SER A 90 -19.26 16.81 -14.46
C SER A 90 -18.91 15.90 -15.62
N VAL A 91 -19.92 15.22 -16.17
CA VAL A 91 -19.76 14.38 -17.36
C VAL A 91 -19.40 15.26 -18.55
N LEU A 92 -18.29 14.98 -19.26
CA LEU A 92 -17.84 15.86 -20.36
C LEU A 92 -18.83 15.91 -21.53
N ASP A 93 -19.55 14.81 -21.78
CA ASP A 93 -20.48 14.68 -22.92
C ASP A 93 -21.75 15.54 -22.76
N ASN A 94 -22.39 15.49 -21.59
CA ASN A 94 -23.69 16.11 -21.34
C ASN A 94 -23.65 17.21 -20.26
N GLN A 95 -22.48 17.52 -19.71
CA GLN A 95 -22.25 18.47 -18.61
C GLN A 95 -23.05 18.18 -17.32
N ASN A 96 -23.74 17.04 -17.24
CA ASN A 96 -24.50 16.63 -16.07
C ASN A 96 -23.58 16.47 -14.86
N LYS A 97 -24.05 16.90 -13.69
CA LYS A 97 -23.28 16.82 -12.44
C LYS A 97 -23.74 15.61 -11.63
N LEU A 98 -22.81 14.78 -11.21
CA LEU A 98 -23.08 13.57 -10.44
C LEU A 98 -22.16 13.49 -9.22
N ASP A 99 -22.70 12.97 -8.13
CA ASP A 99 -21.95 12.67 -6.91
C ASP A 99 -21.49 11.20 -6.95
N ILE A 100 -20.17 10.97 -6.95
CA ILE A 100 -19.56 9.66 -7.19
C ILE A 100 -18.53 9.36 -6.09
N GLY A 101 -18.50 8.11 -5.61
CA GLY A 101 -17.48 7.66 -4.65
C GLY A 101 -16.09 7.53 -5.28
N PHE A 102 -15.03 7.73 -4.49
CA PHE A 102 -13.65 7.69 -4.98
C PHE A 102 -13.28 6.36 -5.66
N ASP A 103 -13.85 5.26 -5.19
CA ASP A 103 -13.56 3.90 -5.69
C ASP A 103 -14.15 3.63 -7.09
N TYR A 104 -15.01 4.52 -7.59
CA TYR A 104 -15.69 4.41 -8.90
C TYR A 104 -14.99 5.21 -10.01
N ILE A 105 -13.94 5.97 -9.68
CA ILE A 105 -13.22 6.81 -10.64
C ILE A 105 -11.75 6.42 -10.71
N GLU A 106 -11.14 6.67 -11.86
CA GLU A 106 -9.70 6.52 -12.07
C GLU A 106 -9.15 7.70 -12.88
N PRO A 107 -7.90 8.12 -12.66
CA PRO A 107 -7.30 9.21 -13.43
C PRO A 107 -7.17 8.84 -14.90
N VAL A 108 -7.43 9.81 -15.79
CA VAL A 108 -7.13 9.66 -17.21
C VAL A 108 -5.62 9.71 -17.41
N ARG A 109 -5.06 8.79 -18.21
CA ARG A 109 -3.65 8.81 -18.57
C ARG A 109 -3.37 9.96 -19.56
N PRO A 110 -2.52 10.94 -19.22
CA PRO A 110 -2.21 12.05 -20.11
C PRO A 110 -1.36 11.62 -21.30
N SER A 111 -1.43 12.39 -22.38
CA SER A 111 -0.65 12.23 -23.60
C SER A 111 0.43 13.30 -23.72
N LYS A 112 1.43 13.03 -24.58
CA LYS A 112 2.53 13.97 -24.83
C LYS A 112 1.96 15.33 -25.29
N LYS A 113 2.46 16.41 -24.66
CA LYS A 113 2.05 17.82 -24.79
C LYS A 113 0.79 18.23 -24.03
N ASP A 114 0.15 17.33 -23.29
CA ASP A 114 -0.98 17.72 -22.44
C ASP A 114 -0.53 18.56 -21.24
N ASN A 115 -1.43 19.41 -20.78
CA ASN A 115 -1.29 20.06 -19.48
C ASN A 115 -1.75 19.06 -18.41
N VAL A 116 -0.90 18.82 -17.42
CA VAL A 116 -1.11 17.84 -16.37
C VAL A 116 -1.12 18.53 -15.01
N LYS A 117 -1.90 18.00 -14.08
CA LYS A 117 -1.82 18.36 -12.67
C LYS A 117 -1.23 17.19 -11.90
N ILE A 118 -0.23 17.44 -11.07
CA ILE A 118 0.39 16.39 -10.25
C ILE A 118 -0.56 16.00 -9.13
N ILE A 119 -0.88 14.71 -9.01
CA ILE A 119 -1.95 14.22 -8.11
C ILE A 119 -1.43 13.65 -6.78
N LEU A 120 -0.15 13.27 -6.71
CA LEU A 120 0.50 12.61 -5.57
C LEU A 120 1.93 13.15 -5.39
N GLY A 121 2.49 12.95 -4.19
CA GLY A 121 3.87 13.36 -3.87
C GLY A 121 4.01 14.84 -3.50
N GLU A 122 5.27 15.31 -3.46
CA GLU A 122 5.65 16.67 -3.02
C GLU A 122 5.04 17.78 -3.88
N HIS A 123 5.04 17.61 -5.21
CA HIS A 123 4.53 18.60 -6.16
C HIS A 123 3.01 18.55 -6.36
N ARG A 124 2.26 17.90 -5.46
CA ARG A 124 0.81 17.71 -5.62
C ARG A 124 0.08 19.04 -5.76
N GLY A 125 -0.77 19.14 -6.78
CA GLY A 125 -1.54 20.32 -7.11
C GLY A 125 -0.85 21.25 -8.11
N GLU A 126 0.46 21.10 -8.33
CA GLU A 126 1.17 21.87 -9.34
C GLU A 126 0.72 21.47 -10.76
N LEU A 127 0.69 22.47 -11.64
CA LEU A 127 0.42 22.30 -13.06
C LEU A 127 1.74 22.21 -13.81
N GLY A 128 1.78 21.38 -14.84
CA GLY A 128 2.91 21.27 -15.75
C GLY A 128 2.49 20.80 -17.13
N SER A 129 3.47 20.63 -18.01
CA SER A 129 3.28 20.09 -19.35
C SER A 129 4.06 18.79 -19.52
N LEU A 130 3.37 17.73 -19.99
CA LEU A 130 4.00 16.44 -20.24
C LEU A 130 4.85 16.49 -21.52
N ILE A 131 6.17 16.59 -21.39
CA ILE A 131 7.08 16.76 -22.53
C ILE A 131 7.56 15.43 -23.12
N GLY A 132 7.49 14.34 -22.35
CA GLY A 132 7.90 13.01 -22.78
C GLY A 132 7.31 11.92 -21.89
N VAL A 133 7.20 10.72 -22.43
CA VAL A 133 6.85 9.51 -21.71
C VAL A 133 7.94 8.49 -21.98
N ASP A 134 8.57 7.99 -20.94
CA ASP A 134 9.53 6.90 -20.99
C ASP A 134 8.95 5.70 -20.26
N SER A 135 8.45 4.72 -21.03
CA SER A 135 7.82 3.51 -20.50
C SER A 135 6.67 3.79 -19.51
N HIS A 136 6.94 3.71 -18.21
CA HIS A 136 5.97 3.97 -17.13
C HIS A 136 6.09 5.38 -16.54
N ASP A 137 7.17 6.11 -16.86
CA ASP A 137 7.47 7.42 -16.32
C ASP A 137 7.10 8.55 -17.29
N GLY A 138 6.56 9.63 -16.75
CA GLY A 138 6.27 10.85 -17.49
C GLY A 138 7.26 11.95 -17.12
N ILE A 139 7.89 12.56 -18.12
CA ILE A 139 8.76 13.73 -17.90
C ILE A 139 7.87 14.97 -18.01
N VAL A 140 7.63 15.63 -16.88
CA VAL A 140 6.81 16.84 -16.78
C VAL A 140 7.71 18.05 -16.63
N ARG A 141 7.41 19.10 -17.40
CA ARG A 141 7.96 20.44 -17.17
C ARG A 141 6.96 21.22 -16.32
N LEU A 142 7.33 21.48 -15.07
CA LEU A 142 6.62 22.40 -14.17
C LEU A 142 6.88 23.86 -14.60
#